data_AF-A0A354YTU6-F1
#
_entry.id   AF-A0A354YTU6-F1
#
_cell.length_a   1.000
_cell.length_b   1.000
_cell.length_c   1.000
_cell.angle_alpha   90.00
_cell.angle_beta   90.00
_cell.angle_gamma   90.00
#
_symmetry.space_group_name_H-M   'P 1'
#
loop_
_entity.id
_entity.type
_entity.pdbx_description
1 polymer ?
#
loop_
_entity_poly.entity_id
_entity_poly.type
_entity_poly.pdbx_seq_one_letter_code
_entity_poly.pdbx_strand_id
1 'polypeptide(L)' 'TLEEVGQEFGVTRERIRQIEAKALRKLRHPSRSKKLKDYIE' A
#
# COMPACT_ATOMS: atom_id res chain seq x y z
N THR A 1 11.23 6.28 -1.75
CA THR A 1 10.71 6.02 -3.12
C THR A 1 10.43 4.53 -3.30
N LEU A 2 9.70 4.08 -4.35
CA LEU A 2 9.49 2.63 -4.59
C LEU A 2 10.82 1.88 -4.83
N GLU A 3 11.82 2.58 -5.38
CA GLU A 3 13.18 2.07 -5.60
C GLU A 3 13.89 1.77 -4.27
N GLU A 4 13.89 2.72 -3.32
CA GLU A 4 14.51 2.55 -1.99
C GLU A 4 13.88 1.37 -1.23
N VAL A 5 12.55 1.26 -1.26
CA VAL A 5 11.85 0.13 -0.63
C VAL A 5 12.19 -1.17 -1.35
N GLY A 6 12.33 -1.16 -2.68
CA GLY A 6 12.81 -2.33 -3.42
C GLY A 6 14.20 -2.78 -2.93
N GLN A 7 15.13 -1.85 -2.77
CA GLN A 7 16.48 -2.12 -2.27
C GLN A 7 16.48 -2.67 -0.83
N GLU A 8 15.74 -2.02 0.08
CA GLU A 8 15.65 -2.44 1.49
C GLU A 8 15.08 -3.86 1.63
N PHE A 9 14.08 -4.21 0.83
CA PHE A 9 13.41 -5.50 0.88
C PHE A 9 13.98 -6.53 -0.09
N GLY A 10 15.05 -6.22 -0.83
CA GLY A 10 15.69 -7.12 -1.79
C GLY A 10 14.77 -7.55 -2.94
N VAL A 11 13.83 -6.69 -3.34
CA VAL A 11 12.86 -6.98 -4.40
C VAL A 11 12.85 -5.88 -5.47
N THR A 12 12.28 -6.18 -6.63
CA THR A 12 12.20 -5.20 -7.71
C THR A 12 11.22 -4.07 -7.37
N ARG A 13 11.48 -2.88 -7.92
CA ARG A 13 10.55 -1.74 -7.88
C ARG A 13 9.13 -2.12 -8.32
N GLU A 14 9.00 -2.90 -9.39
CA GLU A 14 7.71 -3.35 -9.91
C GLU A 14 7.00 -4.28 -8.92
N ARG A 15 7.75 -5.09 -8.16
CA ARG A 15 7.16 -5.91 -7.10
C ARG A 15 6.57 -5.05 -5.97
N ILE A 16 7.27 -4.00 -5.53
CA ILE A 16 6.74 -3.06 -4.54
C ILE A 16 5.48 -2.38 -5.08
N ARG A 17 5.48 -1.93 -6.34
CA ARG A 17 4.32 -1.31 -6.99
C ARG A 17 3.09 -2.23 -7.00
N GLN A 18 3.27 -3.51 -7.30
CA GLN A 18 2.17 -4.49 -7.27
C GLN A 18 1.63 -4.71 -5.86
N ILE A 19 2.51 -4.78 -4.86
CA ILE A 19 2.12 -4.94 -3.44
C ILE A 19 1.33 -3.72 -2.98
N GLU A 20 1.79 -2.51 -3.31
CA GLU A 20 1.11 -1.24 -3.03
C GLU A 20 -0.31 -1.24 -3.63
N ALA A 21 -0.44 -1.52 -4.93
CA ALA A 21 -1.74 -1.58 -5.60
C ALA A 21 -2.69 -2.59 -4.92
N LYS A 22 -2.19 -3.77 -4.54
CA LYS A 22 -2.97 -4.79 -3.83
C LYS A 22 -3.35 -4.32 -2.41
N ALA A 23 -2.48 -3.62 -1.71
CA ALA A 23 -2.73 -3.08 -0.38
C ALA A 23 -3.79 -1.98 -0.43
N LEU A 24 -3.67 -1.01 -1.34
CA LEU A 24 -4.65 0.05 -1.56
C LEU A 24 -6.03 -0.53 -1.86
N ARG A 25 -6.11 -1.56 -2.72
CA ARG A 25 -7.37 -2.26 -2.98
C ARG A 25 -7.99 -2.86 -1.72
N LYS A 26 -7.18 -3.46 -0.84
CA LYS A 26 -7.67 -4.01 0.45
C LYS A 26 -8.13 -2.90 1.40
N LEU A 27 -7.40 -1.79 1.47
CA LEU A 27 -7.72 -0.66 2.36
C LEU A 27 -9.01 0.06 1.97
N ARG A 28 -9.36 0.07 0.67
CA ARG A 28 -10.64 0.61 0.18
C ARG A 28 -11.87 -0.20 0.60
N HIS A 29 -11.70 -1.44 1.08
CA HIS A 29 -12.83 -2.26 1.51
C HIS A 29 -13.53 -1.65 2.74
N PRO A 30 -14.88 -1.55 2.77
CA PRO A 30 -15.64 -0.86 3.83
C PRO A 30 -15.27 -1.28 5.25
N SER A 31 -15.04 -2.57 5.48
CA SER A 31 -14.66 -3.09 6.81
C SER A 31 -13.29 -2.61 7.31
N ARG A 32 -12.38 -2.21 6.40
CA ARG A 32 -11.05 -1.71 6.73
C ARG A 32 -10.97 -0.20 6.65
N SER A 33 -11.66 0.42 5.71
CA SER A 33 -11.68 1.89 5.55
C SER A 33 -12.40 2.59 6.69
N LYS A 34 -13.36 1.95 7.39
CA LYS A 34 -14.09 2.58 8.50
C LYS A 34 -13.17 3.19 9.58
N LYS A 35 -12.07 2.52 9.94
CA LYS A 35 -11.10 3.02 10.93
C LYS A 35 -10.22 4.17 10.42
N LEU A 36 -10.15 4.34 9.11
CA LEU A 36 -9.31 5.34 8.44
C LEU A 36 -10.10 6.58 8.02
N LYS A 37 -11.44 6.50 8.00
CA LYS A 37 -12.31 7.61 7.59
C LYS A 37 -12.17 8.83 8.49
N ASP A 38 -12.06 8.61 9.81
CA ASP A 38 -11.97 9.67 10.82
C ASP A 38 -10.69 10.52 10.70
N TYR A 39 -9.71 10.09 9.89
CA TYR A 39 -8.47 10.83 9.64
C TYR A 39 -8.51 11.67 8.34
N ILE A 40 -9.62 11.61 7.60
CA ILE A 40 -9.81 12.32 6.31
C ILE A 40 -10.81 13.49 6.47
N GLU A 41 -11.54 13.56 7.58
CA GLU A 41 -12.31 14.73 8.02
C GLU A 41 -11.43 15.78 8.70
#